data_AF-X1PFA2-F1
#
_entry.id   AF-X1PFA2-F1
#
_cell.length_a   1.000
_cell.length_b   1.000
_cell.length_c   1.000
_cell.angle_alpha   90.00
_cell.angle_beta   90.00
_cell.angle_gamma   90.00
#
_symmetry.space_group_name_H-M   'P 1'
#
loop_
_entity.id
_entity.type
_entity.pdbx_description
1 polymer ?
#
loop_
_entity_poly.entity_id
_entity_poly.type
_entity_poly.pdbx_seq_one_letter_code
_entity_poly.pdbx_strand_id
1 'polypeptide(L)'
;MFNKIMKQFLLNKFPIFILIIIVLFTIIFVDSACNILPKVYEEKEKPENAEVEEIIYLPEPETVGEMSLEETIKKRRSVRSFDDKELNLEQISQILWAAQGITDEKGHRSVPSAGALYPLEVYVVKK
;
A
#
# COMPACT_ATOMS: atom_id res chain seq x y z
N MET A 1 23.24 -59.76 -21.05
CA MET A 1 22.92 -59.74 -19.60
C MET A 1 23.04 -58.34 -18.98
N PHE A 2 24.03 -57.53 -19.37
CA PHE A 2 24.23 -56.16 -18.90
C PHE A 2 23.05 -55.18 -19.14
N ASN A 3 22.38 -55.26 -20.30
CA ASN A 3 21.27 -54.35 -20.63
C ASN A 3 20.03 -54.48 -19.72
N LYS A 4 19.83 -55.63 -19.04
CA LYS A 4 18.67 -55.86 -18.17
C LYS A 4 18.85 -55.22 -16.79
N ILE A 5 20.07 -55.28 -16.25
CA ILE A 5 20.45 -54.68 -14.97
C ILE A 5 20.50 -53.16 -15.09
N MET A 6 21.07 -52.66 -16.18
CA MET A 6 21.13 -51.22 -16.45
C MET A 6 19.74 -50.63 -16.68
N LYS A 7 18.84 -51.33 -17.39
CA LYS A 7 17.43 -50.92 -17.53
C LYS A 7 16.68 -50.90 -16.18
N GLN A 8 16.87 -51.90 -15.33
CA GLN A 8 16.22 -51.95 -14.00
C GLN A 8 16.69 -50.80 -13.10
N PHE A 9 17.98 -50.47 -13.15
CA PHE A 9 18.55 -49.34 -12.42
C PHE A 9 18.07 -47.99 -12.98
N LEU A 10 18.02 -47.85 -14.30
CA LEU A 10 17.51 -46.66 -14.98
C LEU A 10 16.01 -46.45 -14.68
N LEU A 11 15.17 -47.50 -14.73
CA LEU A 11 13.74 -47.40 -14.41
C LEU A 11 13.48 -47.00 -12.95
N ASN A 12 14.25 -47.51 -11.99
CA ASN A 12 14.05 -47.18 -10.58
C ASN A 12 14.55 -45.76 -10.22
N LYS A 13 15.54 -45.24 -10.94
CA LYS A 13 16.04 -43.86 -10.74
C LYS A 13 15.35 -42.81 -11.61
N PHE A 14 14.67 -43.21 -12.68
CA PHE A 14 13.85 -42.35 -13.52
C PHE A 14 12.81 -41.51 -12.75
N PRO A 15 12.01 -42.06 -11.80
CA PRO A 15 11.06 -41.25 -11.03
C PRO A 15 11.75 -40.24 -10.12
N ILE A 16 12.94 -40.55 -9.60
CA ILE A 16 13.73 -39.63 -8.78
C ILE A 16 14.26 -38.47 -9.65
N PHE A 17 14.74 -38.76 -10.86
CA PHE A 17 15.16 -37.73 -11.81
C PHE A 17 13.98 -36.84 -12.23
N ILE A 18 12.81 -37.41 -12.47
CA ILE A 18 11.58 -36.63 -12.75
C ILE A 18 11.22 -35.74 -11.57
N LEU A 19 11.27 -36.26 -10.34
CA LEU A 19 11.00 -35.47 -9.13
C LEU A 19 11.97 -34.29 -9.00
N ILE A 20 13.26 -34.51 -9.23
CA ILE A 20 14.29 -33.46 -9.19
C ILE A 20 14.01 -32.40 -10.27
N ILE A 21 13.66 -32.81 -11.49
CA ILE A 21 13.32 -31.88 -12.58
C ILE A 21 12.08 -31.04 -12.21
N ILE A 22 11.05 -31.65 -11.63
CA ILE A 22 9.84 -30.94 -11.19
C ILE A 22 10.20 -29.92 -10.11
N VAL A 23 10.99 -30.31 -9.10
CA VAL A 23 11.42 -29.40 -8.03
C VAL A 23 12.23 -28.23 -8.59
N LEU A 24 13.21 -28.50 -9.46
CA LEU A 24 14.00 -27.45 -10.12
C LEU A 24 13.12 -26.52 -10.96
N PHE A 25 12.15 -27.06 -11.69
CA PHE A 25 11.23 -26.27 -12.50
C PHE A 25 10.31 -25.39 -11.63
N THR A 26 9.83 -25.91 -10.49
CA THR A 26 9.04 -25.09 -9.55
C THR A 26 9.85 -23.96 -8.93
N ILE A 27 11.13 -24.18 -8.60
CA ILE A 27 12.01 -23.13 -8.07
C ILE A 27 12.24 -22.05 -9.12
N ILE A 28 12.56 -22.43 -10.36
CA ILE A 28 12.78 -21.50 -11.47
C ILE A 28 11.49 -20.71 -11.79
N PHE A 29 10.33 -21.37 -11.76
CA PHE A 29 9.04 -20.74 -12.05
C PHE A 29 8.62 -19.76 -10.95
N VAL A 30 8.86 -20.09 -9.67
CA VAL A 30 8.60 -19.17 -8.54
C VAL A 30 9.52 -17.96 -8.59
N ASP A 31 10.81 -18.16 -8.90
CA ASP A 31 11.77 -17.05 -9.02
C ASP A 31 11.42 -16.14 -10.20
N SER A 32 11.04 -16.71 -11.34
CA SER A 32 10.56 -15.94 -12.50
C SER A 32 9.25 -15.21 -12.20
N ALA A 33 8.31 -15.83 -11.47
CA ALA A 33 7.05 -15.19 -11.08
C ALA A 33 7.25 -14.05 -10.05
N CYS A 34 8.18 -14.21 -9.09
CA CYS A 34 8.55 -13.14 -8.15
C CYS A 34 9.22 -11.96 -8.87
N ASN A 35 10.03 -12.21 -9.90
CA ASN A 35 10.68 -11.17 -10.70
C ASN A 35 9.73 -10.47 -11.70
N ILE A 36 8.49 -10.97 -11.87
CA ILE A 36 7.44 -10.37 -12.70
C ILE A 36 6.51 -9.44 -11.89
N LEU A 37 6.64 -9.38 -10.56
CA LEU A 37 6.09 -8.21 -9.85
C LEU A 37 6.82 -6.98 -10.41
N PRO A 38 6.09 -6.06 -11.06
CA PRO A 38 6.74 -4.90 -11.63
C PRO A 38 7.46 -4.20 -10.48
N LYS A 39 8.77 -4.01 -10.65
CA LYS A 39 9.60 -3.07 -9.92
C LYS A 39 9.18 -1.63 -10.33
N VAL A 40 7.87 -1.36 -10.29
CA VAL A 40 7.16 -0.11 -10.61
C VAL A 40 6.78 0.58 -9.30
N TYR A 41 7.66 0.47 -8.32
CA TYR A 41 7.86 1.57 -7.39
C TYR A 41 9.17 2.21 -7.86
N GLU A 42 9.05 3.05 -8.88
CA GLU A 42 10.06 4.09 -9.10
C GLU A 42 10.06 4.92 -7.81
N GLU A 43 11.08 4.72 -6.99
CA GLU A 43 11.44 5.63 -5.92
C GLU A 43 11.77 6.95 -6.61
N LYS A 44 10.81 7.89 -6.62
CA LYS A 44 11.08 9.26 -7.09
C LYS A 44 12.24 9.78 -6.26
N GLU A 45 13.38 10.00 -6.91
CA GLU A 45 14.50 10.69 -6.30
C GLU A 45 13.99 12.01 -5.72
N LYS A 46 14.05 12.10 -4.39
CA LYS A 46 13.72 13.32 -3.65
C LYS A 46 14.70 14.39 -4.13
N PRO A 47 14.24 15.53 -4.70
CA PRO A 47 15.14 16.57 -5.15
C PRO A 47 15.99 17.03 -3.97
N GLU A 48 17.31 16.82 -4.09
CA GLU A 48 18.32 17.09 -3.07
C GLU A 48 18.42 18.59 -2.69
N ASN A 49 17.79 19.46 -3.49
CA ASN A 49 17.81 20.92 -3.36
C ASN A 49 16.40 21.53 -3.33
N ALA A 50 15.42 20.88 -2.72
CA ALA A 50 14.19 21.58 -2.36
C ALA A 50 14.51 22.54 -1.20
N GLU A 51 14.58 23.84 -1.47
CA GLU A 51 14.50 24.88 -0.44
C GLU A 51 13.34 24.49 0.49
N VAL A 52 13.59 24.40 1.80
CA VAL A 52 12.59 23.95 2.76
C VAL A 52 11.43 24.94 2.70
N GLU A 53 10.37 24.54 1.98
CA GLU A 53 9.08 25.23 2.02
C GLU A 53 8.67 25.36 3.49
N GLU A 54 8.11 26.52 3.81
CA GLU A 54 7.63 26.88 5.14
C GLU A 54 6.79 25.75 5.76
N ILE A 55 7.23 25.22 6.90
CA ILE A 55 6.50 24.16 7.62
C ILE A 55 5.36 24.80 8.41
N ILE A 56 4.13 24.44 8.05
CA ILE A 56 2.92 24.86 8.76
C ILE A 56 2.55 23.78 9.78
N TYR A 57 2.62 24.10 11.07
CA TYR A 57 2.14 23.23 12.13
C TYR A 57 0.61 23.27 12.20
N LEU A 58 -0.01 22.10 12.16
CA LEU A 58 -1.45 21.95 12.30
C LEU A 58 -1.83 21.65 13.76
N PRO A 59 -2.98 22.15 14.24
CA PRO A 59 -3.51 21.78 15.55
C PRO A 59 -3.89 20.30 15.58
N GLU A 60 -3.93 19.71 16.78
CA GLU A 60 -4.40 18.33 16.97
C GLU A 60 -5.88 18.19 16.54
N PRO A 61 -6.27 17.08 15.90
CA PRO A 61 -7.65 16.83 15.49
C PRO A 61 -8.54 16.44 16.67
N GLU A 62 -9.82 16.81 16.59
CA GLU A 62 -10.84 16.38 17.55
C GLU A 62 -11.34 14.98 17.19
N THR A 63 -11.14 14.02 18.11
CA THR A 63 -11.53 12.62 17.93
C THR A 63 -12.92 12.29 18.49
N VAL A 64 -13.56 13.25 19.16
CA VAL A 64 -14.92 13.15 19.68
C VAL A 64 -15.75 14.26 19.04
N GLY A 65 -16.60 13.88 18.07
CA GLY A 65 -17.48 14.83 17.38
C GLY A 65 -18.87 14.90 18.00
N GLU A 66 -19.59 15.99 17.70
CA GLU A 66 -20.98 16.20 18.15
C GLU A 66 -22.02 15.46 17.28
N MET A 67 -21.69 15.16 16.02
CA MET A 67 -22.57 14.46 15.07
C MET A 67 -22.27 12.97 15.06
N SER A 68 -23.32 12.13 15.13
CA SER A 68 -23.12 10.68 15.01
C SER A 68 -22.68 10.28 13.60
N LEU A 69 -22.09 9.08 13.49
CA LEU A 69 -21.71 8.52 12.21
C LEU A 69 -22.94 8.31 11.30
N GLU A 70 -24.03 7.80 11.84
CA GLU A 70 -25.29 7.56 11.12
C GLU A 70 -25.88 8.86 10.56
N GLU A 71 -25.88 9.92 11.38
CA GLU A 71 -26.35 11.23 10.96
C GLU A 71 -25.47 11.80 9.83
N THR A 72 -24.16 11.68 9.97
CA THR A 72 -23.18 12.10 8.95
C THR A 72 -23.44 11.39 7.62
N ILE A 73 -23.57 10.06 7.65
CA ILE A 73 -23.87 9.23 6.46
C ILE A 73 -25.19 9.65 5.82
N LYS A 74 -26.24 9.86 6.63
CA LYS A 74 -27.57 10.27 6.14
C LYS A 74 -27.53 11.64 5.47
N LYS A 75 -26.83 12.61 6.07
CA LYS A 75 -26.74 14.01 5.61
C LYS A 75 -25.76 14.21 4.44
N ARG A 76 -24.79 13.32 4.23
CA ARG A 76 -23.72 13.47 3.23
C ARG A 76 -24.28 13.76 1.82
N ARG A 77 -23.88 14.88 1.22
CA ARG A 77 -24.17 15.26 -0.17
C ARG A 77 -22.93 15.83 -0.83
N SER A 78 -22.88 15.80 -2.16
CA SER A 78 -21.83 16.50 -2.92
C SER A 78 -22.24 17.95 -3.11
N VAL A 79 -21.50 18.88 -2.50
CA VAL A 79 -21.69 20.32 -2.60
C VAL A 79 -20.67 20.88 -3.61
N ARG A 80 -21.10 21.80 -4.49
CA ARG A 80 -20.26 22.38 -5.57
C ARG A 80 -20.28 23.92 -5.62
N SER A 81 -21.01 24.55 -4.70
CA SER A 81 -21.03 25.99 -4.49
C SER A 81 -20.53 26.22 -3.07
N PHE A 82 -19.50 27.03 -2.92
CA PHE A 82 -18.84 27.28 -1.64
C PHE A 82 -18.94 28.76 -1.29
N ASP A 83 -18.86 29.06 0.01
CA ASP A 83 -18.71 30.43 0.50
C ASP A 83 -17.27 30.92 0.19
N ASP A 84 -17.07 32.23 0.15
CA ASP A 84 -15.76 32.86 -0.02
C ASP A 84 -14.91 32.78 1.26
N LYS A 85 -15.52 32.36 2.39
CA LYS A 85 -14.81 32.15 3.66
C LYS A 85 -13.79 31.00 3.57
N GLU A 86 -12.54 31.32 3.86
CA GLU A 86 -11.46 30.33 3.99
C GLU A 86 -11.67 29.39 5.19
N LEU A 87 -11.17 28.17 5.08
CA LEU A 87 -11.06 27.24 6.20
C LEU A 87 -9.93 27.68 7.13
N ASN A 88 -10.14 27.56 8.44
CA ASN A 88 -9.07 27.75 9.41
C ASN A 88 -8.20 26.47 9.54
N LEU A 89 -7.09 26.57 10.26
CA LEU A 89 -6.15 25.46 10.41
C LEU A 89 -6.74 24.28 11.19
N GLU A 90 -7.65 24.54 12.13
CA GLU A 90 -8.38 23.50 12.86
C GLU A 90 -9.23 22.65 11.92
N GLN A 91 -9.99 23.29 11.02
CA GLN A 91 -10.81 22.62 10.02
C GLN A 91 -9.96 21.86 9.01
N ILE A 92 -8.85 22.46 8.55
CA ILE A 92 -7.91 21.79 7.63
C ILE A 92 -7.30 20.57 8.29
N SER A 93 -6.82 20.70 9.54
CA SER A 93 -6.27 19.59 10.32
C SER A 93 -7.27 18.45 10.46
N GLN A 94 -8.52 18.77 10.85
CA GLN A 94 -9.58 17.79 11.00
C GLN A 94 -9.85 17.02 9.70
N ILE A 95 -9.90 17.72 8.56
CA ILE A 95 -10.13 17.11 7.24
C ILE A 95 -8.96 16.19 6.86
N LEU A 96 -7.72 16.66 7.04
CA LEU A 96 -6.52 15.88 6.71
C LEU A 96 -6.40 14.63 7.58
N TRP A 97 -6.68 14.75 8.89
CA TRP A 97 -6.70 13.61 9.78
C TRP A 97 -7.80 12.60 9.41
N ALA A 98 -9.00 13.08 9.08
CA ALA A 98 -10.08 12.20 8.62
C ALA A 98 -9.75 11.50 7.29
N ALA A 99 -8.91 12.09 6.43
CA ALA A 99 -8.55 11.53 5.13
C ALA A 99 -7.41 10.48 5.20
N GLN A 100 -6.32 10.78 5.91
CA GLN A 100 -5.12 9.93 6.02
C GLN A 100 -4.37 10.10 7.35
N GLY A 101 -5.04 10.59 8.41
CA GLY A 101 -4.45 10.81 9.73
C GLY A 101 -4.02 9.54 10.44
N ILE A 102 -3.05 9.64 11.36
CA ILE A 102 -2.59 8.53 12.19
C ILE A 102 -3.54 8.34 13.38
N THR A 103 -3.89 7.09 13.70
CA THR A 103 -4.86 6.75 14.76
C THR A 103 -4.25 6.00 15.94
N ASP A 104 -3.03 5.48 15.81
CA ASP A 104 -2.33 4.81 16.90
C ASP A 104 -0.79 4.92 16.78
N GLU A 105 -0.09 4.48 17.83
CA GLU A 105 1.38 4.51 17.90
C GLU A 105 2.08 3.62 16.86
N LYS A 106 1.33 2.69 16.24
CA LYS A 106 1.85 1.81 15.20
C LYS A 106 1.83 2.47 13.81
N GLY A 107 1.27 3.68 13.71
CA GLY A 107 1.18 4.42 12.46
C GLY A 107 0.01 4.00 11.58
N HIS A 108 -0.99 3.29 12.12
CA HIS A 108 -2.19 2.98 11.35
C HIS A 108 -2.93 4.27 10.99
N ARG A 109 -3.54 4.28 9.79
CA ARG A 109 -4.29 5.42 9.29
C ARG A 109 -5.79 5.30 9.59
N SER A 110 -6.46 6.45 9.62
CA SER A 110 -7.92 6.57 9.72
C SER A 110 -8.68 5.89 8.57
N VAL A 111 -7.97 5.53 7.49
CA VAL A 111 -8.47 4.73 6.39
C VAL A 111 -7.69 3.41 6.25
N PRO A 112 -8.37 2.30 5.90
CA PRO A 112 -7.68 1.04 5.64
C PRO A 112 -6.88 1.09 4.34
N SER A 113 -5.81 0.31 4.27
CA SER A 113 -4.98 0.15 3.06
C SER A 113 -4.48 -1.29 2.93
N ALA A 114 -4.40 -1.80 1.71
CA ALA A 114 -3.92 -3.15 1.45
C ALA A 114 -2.48 -3.31 1.97
N GLY A 115 -2.27 -4.26 2.89
CA GLY A 115 -0.97 -4.49 3.52
C GLY A 115 -0.46 -3.35 4.39
N ALA A 116 -1.31 -2.40 4.79
CA ALA A 116 -0.89 -1.19 5.53
C ALA A 116 0.23 -0.40 4.82
N LEU A 117 0.23 -0.41 3.48
CA LEU A 117 1.26 0.26 2.68
C LEU A 117 1.05 1.77 2.55
N TYR A 118 -0.20 2.24 2.69
CA TYR A 118 -0.58 3.66 2.66
C TYR A 118 0.05 4.47 1.51
N PRO A 119 -0.09 4.04 0.23
CA PRO A 119 0.61 4.67 -0.90
C PRO A 119 0.02 6.01 -1.34
N LEU A 120 -1.02 6.51 -0.66
CA LEU A 120 -1.74 7.72 -1.06
C LEU A 120 -1.22 8.93 -0.27
N GLU A 121 -0.98 10.02 -0.99
CA GLU A 121 -0.62 11.32 -0.42
C GLU A 121 -1.79 12.31 -0.57
N VAL A 122 -1.92 13.23 0.39
CA VAL A 122 -2.97 14.26 0.40
C VAL A 122 -2.33 15.62 0.22
N TYR A 123 -2.73 16.32 -0.84
CA TYR A 123 -2.26 17.66 -1.16
C TYR A 123 -3.38 18.67 -0.88
N VAL A 124 -3.06 19.74 -0.15
CA VAL A 124 -3.95 20.89 0.01
C VAL A 124 -3.59 21.93 -1.04
N VAL A 125 -4.54 22.26 -1.90
CA VAL A 125 -4.38 23.31 -2.92
C VAL A 125 -5.24 24.50 -2.53
N LYS A 126 -4.60 25.63 -2.27
CA LYS A 126 -5.25 26.91 -2.07
C LYS A 126 -5.25 27.70 -3.38
N LYS A 127 -6.38 28.33 -3.71
CA LYS A 127 -6.52 29.21 -4.89
C LYS A 127 -5.94 30.58 -4.61
#